data_AF-A0A0N0SHR3-F1
#
_entry.id   AF-A0A0N0SHR3-F1
#
_cell.length_a   1.000
_cell.length_b   1.000
_cell.length_c   1.000
_cell.angle_alpha   90.00
_cell.angle_beta   90.00
_cell.angle_gamma   90.00
#
_symmetry.space_group_name_H-M   'P 1'
#
loop_
_entity.id
_entity.type
_entity.pdbx_description
1 polymer ?
#
loop_
_entity_poly.entity_id
_entity_poly.type
_entity_poly.pdbx_seq_one_letter_code
_entity_poly.pdbx_strand_id
1 'polypeptide(L)'
;MAAFEEPEQAPPWREGAGPPPQVWLWPRGDRPALWIRAAGRWRYAVVMARHEYADGRVVVQVDVRLPRQSAEQEAGVFTRFYRWPQDGLRVAHASTSQPAHDRIPTRASPSQHSIDSADA
;
A
#
# COMPACT_ATOMS: atom_id res chain seq x y z
N MET A 1 -10.29 25.10 -18.04
CA MET A 1 -9.08 24.59 -17.36
C MET A 1 -9.51 23.43 -16.48
N ALA A 2 -9.05 22.21 -16.73
CA ALA A 2 -9.41 21.08 -15.86
C ALA A 2 -8.70 21.25 -14.51
N ALA A 3 -9.44 21.65 -13.49
CA ALA A 3 -8.97 21.57 -12.11
C ALA A 3 -8.88 20.08 -11.78
N PHE A 4 -7.71 19.47 -11.94
CA PHE A 4 -7.51 18.11 -11.46
C PHE A 4 -7.61 18.14 -9.94
N GLU A 5 -8.69 17.52 -9.44
CA GLU A 5 -8.98 17.35 -8.03
C GLU A 5 -7.87 16.53 -7.37
N GLU A 6 -7.57 16.82 -6.10
CA GLU A 6 -6.65 16.01 -5.29
C GLU A 6 -7.24 14.59 -5.16
N PRO A 7 -6.48 13.52 -5.42
CA PRO A 7 -7.01 12.17 -5.37
C PRO A 7 -7.57 11.88 -3.98
N GLU A 8 -8.74 11.26 -3.96
CA GLU A 8 -9.39 10.80 -2.75
C GLU A 8 -8.55 9.73 -2.04
N GLN A 9 -8.29 9.95 -0.76
CA GLN A 9 -7.60 8.96 0.05
C GLN A 9 -8.51 7.78 0.36
N ALA A 10 -8.02 6.57 0.11
CA ALA A 10 -8.69 5.35 0.55
C ALA A 10 -8.54 5.20 2.08
N PRO A 11 -9.60 4.79 2.80
CA PRO A 11 -9.46 4.45 4.22
C PRO A 11 -8.52 3.24 4.38
N PRO A 12 -7.76 3.17 5.49
CA PRO A 12 -7.02 1.95 5.81
C PRO A 12 -7.99 0.79 6.03
N TRP A 13 -7.56 -0.43 5.72
CA TRP A 13 -8.36 -1.63 6.00
C TRP A 13 -8.64 -1.78 7.50
N ARG A 14 -9.82 -2.32 7.83
CA ARG A 14 -10.25 -2.65 9.19
C ARG A 14 -10.99 -3.99 9.17
N GLU A 15 -11.01 -4.71 10.28
CA GLU A 15 -11.59 -6.06 10.39
C GLU A 15 -13.07 -6.16 9.96
N GLY A 16 -13.84 -5.08 10.07
CA GLY A 16 -15.24 -5.01 9.61
C GLY A 16 -15.44 -4.66 8.13
N ALA A 17 -14.38 -4.36 7.38
CA ALA A 17 -14.45 -3.91 5.99
C ALA A 17 -14.37 -5.05 4.96
N GLY A 18 -14.50 -6.31 5.41
CA GLY A 18 -14.34 -7.52 4.61
C GLY A 18 -12.96 -8.17 4.77
N PRO A 19 -12.65 -9.20 3.98
CA PRO A 19 -11.38 -9.93 4.06
C PRO A 19 -10.17 -8.98 3.97
N PRO A 20 -9.06 -9.30 4.65
CA PRO A 20 -7.85 -8.50 4.59
C PRO A 20 -7.29 -8.48 3.15
N PRO A 21 -6.77 -7.34 2.68
CA PRO A 21 -6.14 -7.28 1.38
C PRO A 21 -4.83 -8.08 1.38
N GLN A 22 -4.52 -8.65 0.23
CA GLN A 22 -3.21 -9.18 -0.05
C GLN A 22 -2.21 -8.03 -0.20
N VAL A 23 -1.16 -8.01 0.64
CA VAL A 23 -0.16 -6.93 0.65
C VAL A 23 1.11 -7.36 -0.09
N TRP A 24 1.52 -6.54 -1.04
CA TRP A 24 2.67 -6.71 -1.90
C TRP A 24 3.69 -5.60 -1.63
N LEU A 25 4.94 -5.99 -1.42
CA LEU A 25 6.06 -5.08 -1.13
C LEU A 25 7.12 -5.23 -2.21
N TRP A 26 7.82 -4.15 -2.53
CA TRP A 26 8.94 -4.23 -3.46
C TRP A 26 10.26 -4.50 -2.74
N PRO A 27 11.23 -5.14 -3.44
CA PRO A 27 12.60 -5.24 -2.94
C PRO A 27 13.14 -3.88 -2.51
N ARG A 28 14.02 -3.89 -1.50
CA ARG A 28 14.70 -2.66 -1.08
C ARG A 28 15.48 -2.09 -2.26
N GLY A 29 15.27 -0.81 -2.56
CA GLY A 29 15.96 -0.09 -3.64
C GLY A 29 15.26 -0.12 -5.00
N ASP A 30 14.22 -0.94 -5.20
CA ASP A 30 13.47 -1.02 -6.46
C ASP A 30 11.97 -0.78 -6.21
N ARG A 31 11.66 0.32 -5.51
CA ARG A 31 10.28 0.73 -5.26
C ARG A 31 9.79 1.61 -6.41
N PRO A 32 8.57 1.39 -6.93
CA PRO A 32 7.98 2.31 -7.87
C PRO A 32 7.62 3.62 -7.17
N ALA A 33 7.38 4.64 -7.96
CA ALA A 33 6.93 5.94 -7.49
C ALA A 33 5.83 6.51 -8.36
N LEU A 34 4.98 7.31 -7.74
CA LEU A 34 3.88 8.01 -8.37
C LEU A 34 4.07 9.52 -8.27
N TRP A 35 3.58 10.24 -9.27
CA TRP A 35 3.22 11.64 -9.16
C TRP A 35 1.80 11.73 -8.63
N ILE A 36 1.64 12.37 -7.47
CA ILE A 36 0.32 12.63 -6.87
C ILE A 36 0.03 14.14 -6.92
N ARG A 37 -1.21 14.51 -7.22
CA ARG A 37 -1.64 15.91 -7.18
C ARG A 37 -2.01 16.28 -5.75
N ALA A 38 -1.15 17.01 -5.05
CA ALA A 38 -1.41 17.43 -3.67
C ALA A 38 -1.13 18.93 -3.50
N ALA A 39 -2.05 19.64 -2.84
CA ALA A 39 -1.97 21.10 -2.67
C ALA A 39 -1.74 21.85 -4.00
N GLY A 40 -2.50 21.46 -5.03
CA GLY A 40 -2.43 22.09 -6.36
C GLY A 40 -1.12 21.88 -7.13
N ARG A 41 -0.23 20.97 -6.69
CA ARG A 41 1.03 20.66 -7.38
C ARG A 41 1.22 19.16 -7.52
N TRP A 42 1.99 18.73 -8.52
CA TRP A 42 2.46 17.36 -8.61
C TRP A 42 3.57 17.13 -7.58
N ARG A 43 3.47 16.05 -6.82
CA ARG A 43 4.40 15.64 -5.77
C ARG A 43 4.86 14.22 -6.01
N TYR A 44 6.15 14.00 -5.86
CA TYR A 44 6.75 12.68 -5.97
C TYR A 44 6.42 11.90 -4.70
N ALA A 45 5.87 10.71 -4.86
CA ALA A 45 5.49 9.82 -3.76
C ALA A 45 6.05 8.42 -4.03
N VAL A 46 6.77 7.87 -3.06
CA VAL A 46 7.33 6.52 -3.16
C VAL A 46 6.24 5.53 -2.79
N VAL A 47 6.02 4.51 -3.63
CA VAL A 47 5.08 3.44 -3.30
C VAL A 47 5.74 2.49 -2.32
N MET A 48 5.10 2.33 -1.17
CA MET A 48 5.58 1.50 -0.07
C MET A 48 4.99 0.10 -0.14
N ALA A 49 3.72 -0.01 -0.49
CA ALA A 49 2.99 -1.26 -0.60
C ALA A 49 1.85 -1.18 -1.62
N ARG A 50 1.49 -2.32 -2.20
CA ARG A 50 0.28 -2.52 -3.02
C ARG A 50 -0.65 -3.49 -2.30
N HIS A 51 -1.87 -3.07 -2.08
CA HIS A 51 -2.92 -3.83 -1.42
C HIS A 51 -3.92 -4.27 -2.48
N GLU A 52 -4.09 -5.57 -2.65
CA GLU A 52 -5.08 -6.16 -3.55
C GLU A 52 -6.20 -6.76 -2.73
N TYR A 53 -7.40 -6.22 -2.90
CA TYR A 53 -8.59 -6.70 -2.24
C TYR A 53 -9.23 -7.82 -3.07
N ALA A 54 -9.99 -8.70 -2.41
CA ALA A 54 -10.65 -9.84 -3.06
C ALA A 54 -11.69 -9.43 -4.12
N ASP A 55 -12.19 -8.19 -4.06
CA ASP A 55 -13.09 -7.59 -5.05
C ASP A 55 -12.36 -7.04 -6.29
N GLY A 56 -11.03 -7.21 -6.37
CA GLY A 56 -10.18 -6.71 -7.45
C GLY A 56 -9.77 -5.24 -7.27
N ARG A 57 -10.17 -4.56 -6.19
CA ARG A 57 -9.71 -3.21 -5.90
C ARG A 57 -8.23 -3.22 -5.53
N VAL A 58 -7.48 -2.31 -6.14
CA VAL A 58 -6.07 -2.05 -5.77
C VAL A 58 -5.97 -0.73 -5.01
N VAL A 59 -5.29 -0.77 -3.86
CA VAL A 59 -4.92 0.42 -3.09
C VAL A 59 -3.41 0.46 -2.97
N VAL A 60 -2.80 1.61 -3.27
CA VAL A 60 -1.37 1.83 -3.10
C VAL A 60 -1.14 2.65 -1.84
N GLN A 61 -0.23 2.18 -0.99
CA GLN A 61 0.31 2.95 0.13
C GLN A 61 1.53 3.73 -0.39
N VAL A 62 1.53 5.05 -0.17
CA VAL A 62 2.62 5.92 -0.60
C VAL A 62 3.11 6.79 0.53
N ASP A 63 4.41 7.08 0.52
CA ASP A 63 5.00 8.14 1.33
C ASP A 63 5.23 9.37 0.46
N VAL A 64 4.61 10.50 0.84
CA VAL A 64 4.73 11.77 0.15
C VAL A 64 5.28 12.85 1.07
N ARG A 65 6.25 13.62 0.59
CA ARG A 65 6.73 14.81 1.28
C ARG A 65 5.85 16.01 0.95
N LEU A 66 5.19 16.56 1.97
CA LEU A 66 4.33 17.75 1.84
C LEU A 66 4.96 18.93 2.59
N PRO A 67 5.00 20.13 1.98
CA PRO A 67 5.39 21.34 2.69
C PRO A 67 4.24 21.82 3.57
N ARG A 68 4.58 22.63 4.58
CA ARG A 68 3.63 23.38 5.40
C ARG A 68 2.71 24.21 4.51
N GLN A 69 1.40 24.01 4.65
CA GLN A 69 0.35 24.73 3.89
C GLN A 69 -0.29 25.87 4.71
N SER A 70 -0.35 25.72 6.04
CA SER A 70 -0.92 26.72 6.95
C SER A 70 -0.11 26.80 8.25
N ALA A 71 -0.39 27.81 9.08
CA ALA A 71 0.30 27.98 10.36
C ALA A 71 0.15 26.77 11.29
N GLU A 72 -0.93 26.01 11.14
CA GLU A 72 -1.28 24.86 11.98
C GLU A 72 -0.77 23.53 11.43
N GLN A 73 -0.27 23.50 10.19
CA GLN A 73 0.23 22.28 9.55
C GLN A 73 1.75 22.20 9.61
N GLU A 74 2.28 21.00 9.87
CA GLU A 74 3.71 20.73 9.81
C GLU A 74 4.13 20.28 8.41
N ALA A 75 5.35 20.64 8.00
CA ALA A 75 5.98 20.04 6.83
C ALA A 75 6.54 18.66 7.20
N GLY A 76 6.40 17.67 6.33
CA GLY A 76 6.83 16.32 6.68
C GLY A 76 6.62 15.29 5.59
N VAL A 77 6.92 14.04 5.93
CA VAL A 77 6.57 12.87 5.12
C VAL A 77 5.30 12.28 5.69
N PHE A 78 4.32 12.08 4.83
CA PHE A 78 3.00 11.57 5.18
C PHE A 78 2.73 10.28 4.43
N THR A 79 2.29 9.25 5.15
CA THR A 79 1.76 8.05 4.55
C THR A 79 0.31 8.30 4.12
N ARG A 80 0.00 7.91 2.88
CA ARG A 80 -1.31 8.08 2.24
C ARG A 80 -1.68 6.81 1.50
N PHE A 81 -2.97 6.54 1.38
CA PHE A 81 -3.50 5.38 0.68
C PHE A 81 -4.39 5.88 -0.46
N TYR A 82 -4.20 5.37 -1.66
CA TYR A 82 -5.00 5.78 -2.82
C TYR A 82 -5.47 4.58 -3.60
N ARG A 83 -6.69 4.65 -4.14
CA ARG A 83 -7.18 3.64 -5.08
C ARG A 83 -6.43 3.80 -6.41
N TRP A 84 -6.12 2.68 -7.05
CA TRP A 84 -5.49 2.67 -8.37
C TRP A 84 -6.37 1.95 -9.41
N PRO A 85 -6.51 2.48 -10.65
CA PRO A 85 -6.11 3.82 -11.09
C PRO A 85 -7.10 4.90 -10.59
N GLN A 86 -6.65 6.15 -10.51
CA GLN A 86 -7.47 7.32 -10.19
C GLN A 86 -6.88 8.58 -10.83
N ASP A 87 -7.74 9.53 -11.19
CA ASP A 87 -7.30 10.86 -11.59
C ASP A 87 -6.48 11.54 -10.48
N GLY A 88 -5.49 12.36 -10.89
CA GLY A 88 -4.55 12.95 -9.93
C GLY A 88 -3.43 12.00 -9.48
N LEU A 89 -3.37 10.77 -9.99
CA LEU A 89 -2.24 9.86 -9.85
C LEU A 89 -1.62 9.54 -11.22
N ARG A 90 -0.28 9.53 -11.31
CA ARG A 90 0.45 9.13 -12.52
C ARG A 90 1.70 8.35 -12.15
N VAL A 91 2.11 7.40 -12.98
CA VAL A 91 3.38 6.71 -12.77
C VAL A 91 4.53 7.70 -12.97
N ALA A 92 5.40 7.84 -11.96
CA ALA A 92 6.62 8.62 -12.04
C ALA A 92 7.81 7.73 -12.42
N HIS A 93 7.90 6.59 -11.76
CA HIS A 93 8.92 5.58 -11.97
C HIS A 93 8.29 4.20 -11.77
N ALA A 94 8.41 3.35 -12.77
CA ALA A 94 8.02 1.95 -12.66
C ALA A 94 9.19 1.15 -12.07
N SER A 95 8.88 0.24 -11.14
CA SER A 95 9.83 -0.76 -10.69
C SER A 95 10.09 -1.76 -11.82
N THR A 96 11.32 -2.25 -11.90
CA THR A 96 11.69 -3.34 -12.82
C THR A 96 11.46 -4.73 -12.22
N SER A 97 11.20 -4.80 -10.91
CA SER A 97 10.91 -6.03 -10.19
C SER A 97 9.41 -6.23 -9.99
N GLN A 98 8.97 -7.49 -10.03
CA GLN A 98 7.68 -7.83 -9.44
C GLN A 98 7.73 -7.59 -7.93
N PRO A 99 6.69 -7.01 -7.33
CA PRO A 99 6.61 -6.94 -5.88
C PRO A 99 6.47 -8.37 -5.32
N ALA A 100 7.16 -8.64 -4.21
CA ALA A 100 7.03 -9.88 -3.47
C ALA A 100 5.88 -9.77 -2.46
N HIS A 101 5.10 -10.84 -2.31
CA HIS A 101 4.07 -10.91 -1.29
C HIS A 101 4.74 -11.07 0.09
N ASP A 102 4.33 -10.28 1.08
CA ASP A 102 4.68 -10.58 2.47
C ASP A 102 3.90 -11.83 2.90
N ARG A 103 4.47 -13.01 2.61
CA ARG A 103 4.07 -14.24 3.27
C ARG A 103 4.48 -14.06 4.73
N ILE A 104 3.54 -13.66 5.58
CA ILE A 104 3.57 -14.10 6.97
C ILE A 104 3.75 -15.62 6.87
N PRO A 105 4.84 -16.24 7.39
CA PRO A 105 4.85 -17.67 7.51
C PRO A 105 3.68 -17.99 8.43
N THR A 106 2.61 -18.57 7.89
CA THR A 106 1.57 -19.19 8.70
C THR A 106 2.32 -20.04 9.71
N ARG A 107 2.30 -19.64 10.98
CA ARG A 107 2.83 -20.46 12.07
C ARG A 107 2.18 -21.81 11.87
N ALA A 108 2.97 -22.78 11.42
CA ALA A 108 2.49 -24.12 11.20
C ALA A 108 1.80 -24.52 12.50
N SER A 109 0.50 -24.79 12.43
CA SER A 109 -0.19 -25.54 13.46
C SER A 109 0.71 -26.74 13.76
N PRO A 110 1.18 -26.95 15.00
CA PRO A 110 1.90 -28.17 15.31
C PRO A 110 0.89 -29.29 15.04
N SER A 111 1.09 -30.00 13.93
CA SER A 111 0.42 -31.25 13.64
C SER A 111 0.63 -32.12 14.88
N GLN A 112 -0.44 -32.37 15.62
CA GLN A 112 -0.47 -33.38 16.66
C GLN A 112 -0.04 -34.68 16.00
N HIS A 113 1.21 -35.07 16.24
CA HIS A 113 1.67 -36.42 16.06
C HIS A 113 0.89 -37.25 17.09
N SER A 114 -0.21 -37.87 16.67
CA SER A 114 -0.77 -39.00 17.40
C SER A 114 0.29 -40.10 17.36
N ILE A 115 0.97 -40.26 18.49
CA ILE A 115 1.84 -41.41 18.72
C ILE A 115 0.90 -42.56 19.05
N ASP A 116 0.56 -43.34 18.03
CA ASP A 116 0.01 -44.68 18.23
C ASP A 116 1.19 -45.57 18.64
N SER A 117 1.36 -45.76 19.95
CA SER A 117 2.24 -46.79 20.50
C SER A 117 1.39 -47.96 20.94
N ALA A 118 1.25 -48.93 20.04
CA ALA A 118 0.93 -50.29 20.37
C ALA A 118 2.22 -51.13 20.42
N ASP A 119 2.23 -52.04 21.40
CA ASP A 119 2.92 -53.33 21.42
C ASP A 119 4.38 -53.39 21.92
N ALA A 120 4.50 -53.82 23.19
CA ALA A 120 5.46 -54.83 23.65
C ALA A 120 4.92 -55.53 24.91
#